data_AF-K1TIC6-F1
#
_entry.id   AF-K1TIC6-F1
#
_cell.length_a   1.000
_cell.length_b   1.000
_cell.length_c   1.000
_cell.angle_alpha   90.00
_cell.angle_beta   90.00
_cell.angle_gamma   90.00
#
_symmetry.space_group_name_H-M   'P 1'
#
loop_
_entity.id
_entity.type
_entity.pdbx_description
1 polymer ?
#
loop_
_entity_poly.entity_id
_entity_poly.type
_entity_poly.pdbx_seq_one_letter_code
_entity_poly.pdbx_strand_id
1 'polypeptide(L)'
;KEIEEADCIIVAADAKVPMDRFAGKKVIECQVSDGISKADQLIDRAIAGDAPIYKSGSESSSNTEVSKSGKGIGHQIYTQLMNGVSHMLPFVVGGGILIAIAFLIDGLNVDINSLPADQRINFGTITPMAAMFKSIGGTAFGFMLPVLAGYIAMAIADRPALAVGFVGGMIAAN
;
A
#
# COMPACT_ATOMS: atom_id res chain seq x y z
N LYS A 1 -3.27 36.59 6.42
CA LYS A 1 -4.53 37.20 5.96
C LYS A 1 -5.62 36.16 5.75
N GLU A 2 -5.70 35.45 4.62
CA GLU A 2 -6.82 34.51 4.36
C GLU A 2 -7.04 33.43 5.44
N ILE A 3 -5.96 32.87 6.02
CA ILE A 3 -6.06 31.85 7.08
C ILE A 3 -6.33 32.47 8.46
N GLU A 4 -5.85 33.69 8.70
CA GLU A 4 -6.02 34.39 9.98
C GLU A 4 -7.42 34.96 10.15
N GLU A 5 -8.08 35.33 9.05
CA GLU A 5 -9.44 35.87 9.02
C GLU A 5 -10.52 34.78 8.95
N ALA A 6 -10.14 33.52 8.71
CA ALA A 6 -11.09 32.41 8.64
C ALA A 6 -11.65 32.04 10.03
N ASP A 7 -12.99 31.92 10.10
CA ASP A 7 -13.74 31.45 11.28
C ASP A 7 -13.61 29.93 11.48
N CYS A 8 -13.60 29.18 10.37
CA CYS A 8 -13.44 27.74 10.33
C CYS A 8 -12.76 27.32 9.02
N ILE A 9 -11.99 26.25 9.06
CA ILE A 9 -11.21 25.73 7.92
C ILE A 9 -11.60 24.28 7.70
N ILE A 10 -12.05 23.94 6.50
CA ILE A 10 -12.36 22.56 6.10
C ILE A 10 -11.23 22.09 5.17
N VAL A 11 -10.51 21.06 5.59
CA VAL A 11 -9.45 20.44 4.78
C VAL A 11 -9.94 19.09 4.30
N ALA A 12 -10.31 19.02 3.02
CA ALA A 12 -10.66 17.79 2.33
C ALA A 12 -9.45 17.32 1.49
N ALA A 13 -8.67 16.38 2.02
CA ALA A 13 -7.44 15.94 1.37
C ALA A 13 -7.20 14.43 1.53
N ASP A 14 -6.80 13.78 0.44
CA ASP A 14 -6.40 12.36 0.43
C ASP A 14 -4.86 12.21 0.40
N ALA A 15 -4.14 13.32 0.55
CA ALA A 15 -2.67 13.41 0.58
C ALA A 15 -2.20 14.25 1.77
N LYS A 16 -0.92 14.13 2.13
CA LYS A 16 -0.35 14.82 3.30
C LYS A 16 -0.28 16.34 3.06
N VAL A 17 -1.12 17.10 3.75
CA VAL A 17 -1.13 18.58 3.72
C VAL A 17 -0.38 19.13 4.93
N PRO A 18 0.47 20.16 4.77
CA PRO A 18 1.13 20.81 5.90
C PRO A 18 0.10 21.60 6.74
N MET A 19 -0.25 21.05 7.90
CA MET A 19 -1.31 21.59 8.78
C MET A 19 -0.80 22.66 9.76
N ASP A 20 0.52 22.85 9.89
CA ASP A 20 1.14 23.82 10.81
C ASP A 20 0.62 25.25 10.62
N ARG A 21 0.18 25.57 9.40
CA ARG A 21 -0.39 26.87 9.02
C ARG A 21 -1.77 27.13 9.61
N PHE A 22 -2.46 26.10 10.10
CA PHE A 22 -3.81 26.16 10.67
C PHE A 22 -3.80 26.13 12.21
N ALA A 23 -2.63 26.31 12.81
CA ALA A 23 -2.44 26.46 14.25
C ALA A 23 -3.42 27.47 14.88
N GLY A 24 -4.09 27.07 15.95
CA GLY A 24 -5.02 27.90 16.72
C GLY A 24 -6.39 28.11 16.05
N LYS A 25 -6.64 27.50 14.88
CA LYS A 25 -7.90 27.63 14.14
C LYS A 25 -8.79 26.41 14.31
N LYS A 26 -10.09 26.61 14.12
CA LYS A 26 -11.08 25.53 14.03
C LYS A 26 -10.88 24.80 12.70
N VAL A 27 -10.49 23.53 12.74
CA VAL A 27 -10.18 22.75 11.54
C VAL A 27 -11.01 21.47 11.51
N ILE A 28 -11.69 21.23 10.39
CA ILE A 28 -12.38 19.98 10.09
C ILE A 28 -11.57 19.25 9.01
N GLU A 29 -10.99 18.10 9.36
CA GLU A 29 -10.27 17.25 8.41
C GLU A 29 -11.19 16.12 7.92
N CYS A 30 -11.25 15.92 6.60
CA CYS A 30 -12.04 14.87 5.97
C CYS A 30 -11.39 14.37 4.67
N GLN A 31 -11.85 13.24 4.15
CA GLN A 31 -11.40 12.73 2.84
C GLN A 31 -12.01 13.57 1.70
N VAL A 32 -11.37 13.57 0.53
CA VAL A 32 -11.89 14.29 -0.65
C VAL A 32 -13.29 13.78 -1.00
N SER A 33 -13.52 12.47 -0.84
CA SER A 33 -14.82 11.84 -1.07
C SER A 33 -15.92 12.36 -0.13
N ASP A 34 -15.62 12.62 1.14
CA ASP A 34 -16.57 13.21 2.10
C ASP A 34 -16.79 14.70 1.79
N GLY A 35 -15.75 15.42 1.38
CA GLY A 35 -15.86 16.80 0.89
C GLY A 35 -16.80 16.94 -0.32
N ILE A 36 -16.87 15.92 -1.19
CA ILE A 36 -17.78 15.90 -2.34
C ILE A 36 -19.20 15.45 -1.92
N SER A 37 -19.32 14.37 -1.16
CA SER A 37 -20.60 13.72 -0.89
C SER A 37 -21.39 14.30 0.28
N LYS A 38 -20.72 14.98 1.21
CA LYS A 38 -21.30 15.52 2.45
C LYS A 38 -20.97 17.01 2.64
N ALA A 39 -20.79 17.73 1.54
CA ALA A 39 -20.42 19.15 1.55
C ALA A 39 -21.33 20.00 2.45
N ASP A 40 -22.65 19.83 2.33
CA ASP A 40 -23.63 20.59 3.10
C ASP A 40 -23.46 20.38 4.61
N GLN A 41 -23.27 19.12 5.04
CA GLN A 41 -23.07 18.78 6.45
C GLN A 41 -21.75 19.34 7.00
N LEU A 42 -20.71 19.39 6.19
CA LEU A 42 -19.41 19.95 6.59
C LEU A 42 -19.50 21.47 6.76
N ILE A 43 -20.25 22.14 5.90
CA ILE A 43 -20.54 23.57 6.00
C ILE A 43 -21.38 23.86 7.24
N ASP A 44 -22.45 23.10 7.48
CA ASP A 44 -23.31 23.27 8.66
C ASP A 44 -22.52 23.07 9.96
N ARG A 45 -21.64 22.07 10.01
CA ARG A 45 -20.74 21.85 11.15
C ARG A 45 -19.75 23.00 11.35
N ALA A 46 -19.22 23.54 10.26
CA ALA A 46 -18.33 24.69 10.31
C ALA A 46 -19.04 25.94 10.84
N ILE A 47 -20.29 26.19 10.40
CA ILE A 47 -21.14 27.30 10.85
C ILE A 47 -21.56 27.11 12.32
N ALA A 48 -21.95 25.90 12.71
CA ALA A 48 -22.29 25.55 14.10
C ALA A 48 -21.09 25.67 15.05
N GLY A 49 -19.87 25.76 14.50
CA GLY A 49 -18.65 25.91 15.27
C GLY A 49 -18.20 24.62 15.97
N ASP A 50 -18.77 23.48 15.59
CA ASP A 50 -18.43 22.12 16.05
C ASP A 50 -17.19 21.57 15.32
N ALA A 51 -16.10 22.31 15.49
CA ALA A 51 -14.81 22.02 14.88
C ALA A 51 -13.71 22.14 15.94
N PRO A 52 -12.86 21.11 16.10
CA PRO A 52 -11.78 21.13 17.07
C PRO A 52 -10.75 22.21 16.72
N ILE A 53 -10.19 22.86 17.75
CA ILE A 53 -9.11 23.83 17.58
C ILE A 53 -7.82 23.04 17.35
N TYR A 54 -7.22 23.24 16.16
CA TYR A 54 -5.96 22.61 15.79
C TYR A 54 -4.81 23.24 16.57
N LYS A 55 -4.09 22.47 17.38
CA LYS A 55 -2.91 22.96 18.13
C LYS A 55 -1.63 22.51 17.42
N SER A 56 -0.90 23.44 16.81
CA SER A 56 0.46 23.15 16.36
C SER A 56 1.37 22.98 17.56
N GLY A 57 1.99 21.82 17.73
CA GLY A 57 3.01 21.62 18.76
C GLY A 57 2.72 20.56 19.82
N SER A 58 1.74 19.67 19.62
CA SER A 58 1.79 18.40 20.36
C SER A 58 2.64 17.43 19.53
N GLU A 59 3.87 17.18 19.98
CA GLU A 59 4.55 15.90 19.78
C GLU A 59 3.66 14.79 20.34
N SER A 60 2.68 14.42 19.55
CA SER A 60 1.94 13.20 19.67
C SER A 60 1.71 12.76 18.25
N SER A 61 2.52 11.78 17.86
CA SER A 61 2.15 10.77 16.89
C SER A 61 0.92 9.98 17.36
N SER A 62 -0.13 10.66 17.83
CA SER A 62 -1.48 10.14 17.83
C SER A 62 -1.92 10.28 16.38
N ASN A 63 -1.73 9.19 15.65
CA ASN A 63 -2.52 8.87 14.48
C ASN A 63 -3.97 9.23 14.86
N THR A 64 -4.47 10.36 14.35
CA THR A 64 -5.89 10.68 14.45
C THR A 64 -6.55 9.64 13.58
N GLU A 65 -6.82 8.47 14.17
CA GLU A 65 -7.83 7.56 13.67
C GLU A 65 -9.11 8.39 13.65
N VAL A 66 -9.39 8.95 12.47
CA VAL A 66 -10.75 9.22 12.06
C VAL A 66 -11.48 7.92 12.32
N SER A 67 -12.23 7.90 13.41
CA SER A 67 -13.27 6.92 13.67
C SER A 67 -14.16 6.95 12.44
N LYS A 68 -13.89 6.05 11.49
CA LYS A 68 -14.71 5.81 10.31
C LYS A 68 -16.08 5.43 10.84
N SER A 69 -16.96 6.42 10.87
CA SER A 69 -18.37 6.26 11.09
C SER A 69 -18.88 5.11 10.20
N GLY A 70 -19.29 4.01 10.83
CA GLY A 70 -20.21 3.03 10.24
C GLY A 70 -19.70 2.05 9.18
N LYS A 71 -18.42 1.64 9.16
CA LYS A 71 -18.01 0.47 8.32
C LYS A 71 -17.55 -0.69 9.21
N GLY A 72 -18.36 -1.75 9.26
CA GLY A 72 -18.17 -2.89 10.15
C GLY A 72 -16.78 -3.53 10.05
N ILE A 73 -16.40 -4.28 11.09
CA ILE A 73 -15.11 -4.97 11.26
C ILE A 73 -14.67 -5.70 9.97
N GLY A 74 -15.61 -6.29 9.23
CA GLY A 74 -15.33 -6.95 7.94
C GLY A 74 -14.76 -6.02 6.86
N HIS A 75 -15.23 -4.77 6.77
CA HIS A 75 -14.68 -3.80 5.82
C HIS A 75 -13.28 -3.35 6.22
N GLN A 76 -13.00 -3.26 7.52
CA GLN A 76 -11.66 -2.92 8.02
C GLN A 76 -10.66 -4.04 7.68
N ILE A 77 -11.02 -5.30 7.92
CA ILE A 77 -10.21 -6.46 7.52
C ILE A 77 -9.98 -6.48 6.00
N TYR A 78 -11.04 -6.28 5.20
CA TYR A 78 -10.92 -6.20 3.75
C TYR A 78 -9.94 -5.10 3.31
N THR A 79 -10.03 -3.91 3.92
CA THR A 79 -9.14 -2.79 3.60
C THR A 79 -7.68 -3.13 3.95
N GLN A 80 -7.44 -3.79 5.09
CA GLN A 80 -6.10 -4.24 5.52
C GLN A 80 -5.51 -5.28 4.57
N LEU A 81 -6.32 -6.25 4.14
CA LEU A 81 -5.92 -7.26 3.15
C LEU A 81 -5.60 -6.61 1.80
N MET A 82 -6.45 -5.69 1.34
CA MET A 82 -6.26 -5.01 0.06
C MET A 82 -4.96 -4.19 0.05
N ASN A 83 -4.64 -3.52 1.17
CA ASN A 83 -3.38 -2.80 1.30
C ASN A 83 -2.15 -3.72 1.12
N GLY A 84 -2.19 -4.94 1.67
CA GLY A 84 -1.16 -5.95 1.46
C GLY A 84 -1.03 -6.39 0.01
N VAL A 85 -2.16 -6.71 -0.64
CA VAL A 85 -2.18 -7.19 -2.03
C VAL A 85 -1.64 -6.14 -3.00
N SER A 86 -2.03 -4.87 -2.85
CA SER A 86 -1.56 -3.79 -3.73
C SER A 86 -0.04 -3.62 -3.68
N HIS A 87 0.59 -3.78 -2.52
CA HIS A 87 2.04 -3.65 -2.37
C HIS A 87 2.80 -4.90 -2.85
N MET A 88 2.16 -6.06 -2.85
CA MET A 88 2.72 -7.31 -3.37
C MET A 88 2.68 -7.39 -4.91
N LEU A 89 1.66 -6.79 -5.54
CA LEU A 89 1.39 -6.91 -6.97
C LEU A 89 2.61 -6.56 -7.86
N PRO A 90 3.37 -5.47 -7.62
CA PRO A 90 4.55 -5.16 -8.43
C PRO A 90 5.61 -6.26 -8.42
N PHE A 91 5.80 -6.97 -7.31
CA PHE A 91 6.77 -8.06 -7.19
C PHE A 91 6.33 -9.29 -7.98
N VAL A 92 5.05 -9.64 -7.89
CA VAL A 92 4.46 -10.79 -8.60
C VAL A 92 4.43 -10.55 -10.10
N VAL A 93 3.94 -9.38 -10.52
CA VAL A 93 3.84 -9.05 -11.94
C VAL A 93 5.24 -8.89 -12.54
N GLY A 94 6.14 -8.18 -11.86
CA GLY A 94 7.53 -8.05 -12.28
C GLY A 94 8.25 -9.40 -12.36
N GLY A 95 8.14 -10.22 -11.32
CA GLY A 95 8.72 -11.56 -11.29
C GLY A 95 8.16 -12.48 -12.37
N GLY A 96 6.85 -12.43 -12.61
CA GLY A 96 6.13 -13.15 -13.67
C GLY A 96 6.68 -12.85 -15.05
N ILE A 97 6.85 -11.57 -15.35
CA ILE A 97 7.37 -11.12 -16.64
C ILE A 97 8.82 -11.59 -16.82
N LEU A 98 9.66 -11.50 -15.79
CA LEU A 98 11.05 -11.97 -15.88
C LEU A 98 11.15 -13.48 -16.11
N ILE A 99 10.34 -14.27 -15.42
CA ILE A 99 10.28 -15.73 -15.64
C ILE A 99 9.76 -16.04 -17.06
N ALA A 100 8.76 -15.30 -17.55
CA ALA A 100 8.26 -15.46 -18.91
C ALA A 100 9.33 -15.13 -19.96
N ILE A 101 10.12 -14.08 -19.73
CA ILE A 101 11.28 -13.74 -20.59
C ILE A 101 12.31 -14.86 -20.57
N ALA A 102 12.58 -15.47 -19.41
CA ALA A 102 13.50 -16.61 -19.34
C ALA A 102 13.03 -17.78 -20.22
N PHE A 103 11.73 -18.13 -20.17
CA PHE A 103 11.15 -19.15 -21.04
C PHE A 103 11.19 -18.75 -22.51
N LEU A 104 10.98 -17.47 -22.84
CA LEU A 104 11.07 -16.97 -24.21
C LEU A 104 12.50 -17.09 -24.76
N ILE A 105 13.51 -16.70 -23.97
CA ILE A 105 14.92 -16.78 -24.37
C ILE A 105 15.29 -18.24 -24.67
N ASP A 106 14.98 -19.17 -23.76
CA ASP A 106 15.25 -20.59 -24.00
C ASP A 106 14.45 -21.12 -25.20
N GLY A 107 13.17 -20.73 -25.35
CA GLY A 107 12.34 -21.16 -26.47
C GLY A 107 12.83 -20.69 -27.85
N LEU A 108 13.56 -19.57 -27.93
CA LEU A 108 14.15 -19.07 -29.17
C LEU A 108 15.53 -19.67 -29.47
N ASN A 109 16.30 -20.00 -28.42
CA ASN A 109 17.70 -20.45 -28.57
C ASN A 109 17.85 -21.97 -28.50
N VAL A 110 16.83 -22.67 -28.00
CA VAL A 110 16.86 -24.11 -27.74
C VAL A 110 15.70 -24.76 -28.48
N ASP A 111 16.00 -25.63 -29.44
CA ASP A 111 14.97 -26.47 -30.04
C ASP A 111 14.52 -27.50 -29.01
N ILE A 112 13.45 -27.15 -28.30
CA ILE A 112 12.75 -27.99 -27.35
C ILE A 112 12.72 -29.41 -27.90
N ASN A 113 12.22 -29.68 -29.11
CA ASN A 113 12.01 -31.04 -29.63
C ASN A 113 13.26 -31.91 -29.75
N SER A 114 14.44 -31.31 -29.81
CA SER A 114 15.72 -32.01 -29.88
C SER A 114 16.29 -32.41 -28.51
N LEU A 115 15.74 -31.89 -27.41
CA LEU A 115 16.24 -32.17 -26.06
C LEU A 115 15.64 -33.43 -25.46
N PRO A 116 16.46 -34.25 -24.76
CA PRO A 116 15.98 -35.40 -24.02
C PRO A 116 15.10 -34.94 -22.83
N ALA A 117 14.19 -35.82 -22.37
CA ALA A 117 13.09 -35.46 -21.47
C ALA A 117 13.53 -34.87 -20.13
N ASP A 118 14.70 -35.28 -19.65
CA ASP A 118 15.42 -34.79 -18.47
C ASP A 118 15.86 -33.32 -18.59
N GLN A 119 16.22 -32.84 -19.79
CA GLN A 119 16.59 -31.45 -20.00
C GLN A 119 15.39 -30.53 -20.24
N ARG A 120 14.22 -31.07 -20.62
CA ARG A 120 12.97 -30.30 -20.74
C ARG A 120 12.51 -29.69 -19.42
N ILE A 121 12.83 -30.34 -18.30
CA ILE A 121 12.48 -29.84 -16.96
C ILE A 121 13.28 -28.58 -16.62
N ASN A 122 14.48 -28.44 -17.18
CA ASN A 122 15.34 -27.27 -17.02
C ASN A 122 15.00 -26.12 -17.96
N PHE A 123 13.88 -26.21 -18.69
CA PHE A 123 13.43 -25.13 -19.56
C PHE A 123 13.23 -23.82 -18.76
N GLY A 124 13.67 -22.70 -19.35
CA GLY A 124 13.81 -21.40 -18.68
C GLY A 124 15.10 -21.22 -17.88
N THR A 125 15.98 -22.23 -17.81
CA THR A 125 17.30 -22.18 -17.15
C THR A 125 18.42 -22.78 -18.01
N ILE A 126 18.16 -23.14 -19.27
CA ILE A 126 19.11 -23.86 -20.14
C ILE A 126 20.21 -22.90 -20.61
N THR A 127 19.83 -21.71 -21.07
CA THR A 127 20.79 -20.66 -21.41
C THR A 127 21.18 -19.85 -20.16
N PRO A 128 22.42 -19.36 -20.06
CA PRO A 128 22.86 -18.53 -18.94
C PRO A 128 22.01 -17.27 -18.75
N MET A 129 21.53 -16.68 -19.86
CA MET A 129 20.64 -15.52 -19.82
C MET A 129 19.26 -15.88 -19.28
N ALA A 130 18.65 -16.99 -19.73
CA ALA A 130 17.38 -17.45 -19.18
C ALA A 130 17.50 -17.77 -17.68
N ALA A 131 18.59 -18.44 -17.26
CA ALA A 131 18.85 -18.74 -15.86
C ALA A 131 18.93 -17.46 -15.00
N MET A 132 19.59 -16.41 -15.50
CA MET A 132 19.65 -15.11 -14.82
C MET A 132 18.25 -14.49 -14.66
N PHE A 133 17.45 -14.43 -15.73
CA PHE A 133 16.10 -13.89 -15.70
C PHE A 133 15.17 -14.70 -14.77
N LYS A 134 15.24 -16.02 -14.82
CA LYS A 134 14.44 -16.92 -13.96
C LYS A 134 14.87 -16.83 -12.51
N SER A 135 16.16 -16.68 -12.21
CA SER A 135 16.64 -16.48 -10.83
C SER A 135 16.12 -15.16 -10.26
N ILE A 136 16.25 -14.05 -10.99
CA ILE A 136 15.78 -12.73 -10.52
C ILE A 136 14.25 -12.75 -10.36
N GLY A 137 13.54 -13.29 -11.36
CA GLY A 137 12.09 -13.41 -11.31
C GLY A 137 11.61 -14.31 -10.17
N GLY A 138 12.31 -15.43 -9.92
CA GLY A 138 12.03 -16.32 -8.80
C GLY A 138 12.25 -15.66 -7.45
N THR A 139 13.33 -14.90 -7.28
CA THR A 139 13.57 -14.10 -6.07
C THR A 139 12.48 -13.04 -5.87
N ALA A 140 12.07 -12.32 -6.93
CA ALA A 140 10.99 -11.34 -6.85
C ALA A 140 9.65 -12.00 -6.45
N PHE A 141 9.34 -13.18 -7.00
CA PHE A 141 8.19 -13.98 -6.56
C PHE A 141 8.30 -14.43 -5.11
N GLY A 142 9.49 -14.79 -4.63
CA GLY A 142 9.70 -15.18 -3.24
C GLY A 142 9.36 -14.07 -2.24
N PHE A 143 9.51 -12.80 -2.64
CA PHE A 143 9.11 -11.65 -1.82
C PHE A 143 7.60 -11.41 -1.76
N MET A 144 6.80 -12.14 -2.54
CA MET A 144 5.34 -12.03 -2.57
C MET A 144 4.72 -12.12 -1.17
N LEU A 145 4.97 -13.23 -0.47
CA LEU A 145 4.41 -13.50 0.87
C LEU A 145 4.96 -12.55 1.95
N PRO A 146 6.28 -12.30 2.04
CA PRO A 146 6.84 -11.30 2.95
C PRO A 146 6.24 -9.90 2.79
N VAL A 147 6.11 -9.42 1.54
CA VAL A 147 5.56 -8.09 1.25
C VAL A 147 4.09 -8.03 1.64
N LEU A 148 3.29 -9.03 1.24
CA LEU A 148 1.88 -9.09 1.62
C LEU A 148 1.70 -9.08 3.14
N ALA A 149 2.43 -9.93 3.86
CA ALA A 149 2.33 -10.03 5.31
C ALA A 149 2.83 -8.76 6.02
N GLY A 150 3.92 -8.16 5.53
CA GLY A 150 4.46 -6.90 6.03
C GLY A 150 3.44 -5.75 5.95
N TYR A 151 2.82 -5.58 4.78
CA TYR A 151 1.86 -4.48 4.57
C TYR A 151 0.48 -4.73 5.20
N ILE A 152 0.08 -5.98 5.43
CA ILE A 152 -1.08 -6.30 6.27
C ILE A 152 -0.77 -5.94 7.73
N ALA A 153 0.40 -6.35 8.25
CA ALA A 153 0.81 -6.02 9.61
C ALA A 153 0.90 -4.50 9.82
N MET A 154 1.46 -3.78 8.83
CA MET A 154 1.50 -2.32 8.83
C MET A 154 0.11 -1.68 8.83
N ALA A 155 -0.87 -2.28 8.16
CA ALA A 155 -2.25 -1.79 8.16
C ALA A 155 -2.98 -2.03 9.50
N ILE A 156 -2.42 -2.85 10.39
CA ILE A 156 -2.98 -3.16 11.72
C ILE A 156 -2.31 -2.33 12.82
N ALA A 157 -0.98 -2.20 12.78
CA ALA A 157 -0.20 -1.61 13.87
C ALA A 157 0.94 -0.69 13.37
N ASP A 158 0.74 -0.05 12.21
CA ASP A 158 1.64 0.92 11.60
C ASP A 158 3.07 0.37 11.37
N ARG A 159 4.05 1.26 11.20
CA ARG A 159 5.45 0.91 10.91
C ARG A 159 6.08 -0.10 11.88
N PRO A 160 5.82 -0.09 13.20
CA PRO A 160 6.42 -1.07 14.12
C PRO A 160 6.12 -2.53 13.76
N ALA A 161 4.97 -2.80 13.13
CA ALA A 161 4.54 -4.16 12.79
C ALA A 161 5.18 -4.70 11.50
N LEU A 162 5.83 -3.86 10.69
CA LEU A 162 6.46 -4.26 9.43
C LEU A 162 7.48 -5.38 9.63
N ALA A 163 8.37 -5.25 10.62
CA ALA A 163 9.43 -6.23 10.85
C ALA A 163 8.86 -7.61 11.17
N VAL A 164 7.83 -7.68 12.03
CA VAL A 164 7.17 -8.95 12.40
C VAL A 164 6.40 -9.52 11.22
N GLY A 165 5.73 -8.69 10.43
CA GLY A 165 5.01 -9.11 9.22
C GLY A 165 5.94 -9.68 8.15
N PHE A 166 7.07 -9.04 7.87
CA PHE A 166 8.06 -9.55 6.91
C PHE A 166 8.66 -10.88 7.36
N VAL A 167 9.07 -10.99 8.63
CA VAL A 167 9.64 -12.24 9.16
C VAL A 167 8.62 -13.36 9.17
N GLY A 168 7.39 -13.09 9.62
CA GLY A 168 6.29 -14.05 9.57
C GLY A 168 5.95 -14.49 8.15
N GLY A 169 5.95 -13.57 7.19
CA GLY A 169 5.73 -13.87 5.77
C GLY A 169 6.86 -14.69 5.14
N MET A 170 8.12 -14.45 5.54
CA MET A 170 9.26 -15.28 5.13
C MET A 170 9.17 -16.70 5.68
N ILE A 171 8.73 -16.87 6.93
CA ILE A 171 8.51 -18.20 7.53
C ILE A 171 7.37 -18.92 6.80
N ALA A 172 6.29 -18.23 6.47
CA ALA A 172 5.16 -18.81 5.74
C ALA A 172 5.50 -19.20 4.28
N ALA A 173 6.58 -18.65 3.72
CA ALA A 173 7.04 -18.93 2.37
C ALA A 173 8.00 -20.13 2.27
N ASN A 174 8.46 -20.68 3.40
CA ASN A 174 9.33 -21.86 3.49
C ASN A 174 8.54 -23.09 3.92
#